data_AF-A0A1Q7TFX3-F1
#
_entry.id   AF-A0A1Q7TFX3-F1
#
_cell.length_a   1.000
_cell.length_b   1.000
_cell.length_c   1.000
_cell.angle_alpha   90.00
_cell.angle_beta   90.00
_cell.angle_gamma   90.00
#
_symmetry.space_group_name_H-M   'P 1'
#
loop_
_entity.id
_entity.type
_entity.pdbx_description
1 polymer ?
#
loop_
_entity_poly.entity_id
_entity_poly.type
_entity_poly.pdbx_seq_one_letter_code
_entity_poly.pdbx_strand_id
1 'polypeptide(L)'
;MADKTPSIQRAEQVDHQLVRGIGIPALTANIVSSTIGAGIFVIPATVAAGLGPAAPLAFICCAIAMVLFVTCFAIAGSRVSLTGGLYAYVEVAFGKYVGFLAGILYFLTALGAVAGVVNVLANSIALVIPFLGGPLMRIVVMLTVYGVLVLINIRGVREGAGAVTTITVAKLLPLLLFIGVGIFFINPQNLSWPGWPGSKALGDSVILLIFAFVGNHKDAPLAEAAARFLGNIGRTILLAGATISAFGFVTSDILSSPRMIFAFGRDGALPKWFAHVHPRYRSPDVAIITYAVLAFALSITGTFEKLAVLSNVAVLLMYLLCCAACWFLVQRDVRAHGAQPFNFPGMKIVPALAIVAIIWILAHATAWEFEVNGIVLAVASVFYFLRAKLRST
;
A
#
# COMPACT_ATOMS: atom_id res chain seq x y z
N MET A 1 -23.88 -27.77 -8.98
CA MET A 1 -22.78 -27.14 -9.74
C MET A 1 -23.31 -25.84 -10.27
N ALA A 2 -22.85 -24.69 -9.77
CA ALA A 2 -23.28 -23.40 -10.33
C ALA A 2 -22.50 -23.17 -11.63
N ASP A 3 -23.23 -22.99 -12.73
CA ASP A 3 -22.68 -22.72 -14.05
C ASP A 3 -21.86 -21.42 -14.02
N LYS A 4 -20.56 -21.51 -14.29
CA LYS A 4 -19.68 -20.34 -14.25
C LYS A 4 -20.03 -19.44 -15.42
N THR A 5 -20.17 -18.14 -15.19
CA THR A 5 -20.29 -17.19 -16.29
C THR A 5 -19.05 -17.30 -17.20
N PRO A 6 -19.19 -17.35 -18.54
CA PRO A 6 -18.07 -17.55 -19.48
C PRO A 6 -16.90 -16.57 -19.29
N SER A 7 -17.16 -15.39 -18.74
CA SER A 7 -16.11 -14.41 -18.42
C SER A 7 -15.17 -14.83 -17.29
N ILE A 8 -15.65 -15.56 -16.28
CA ILE A 8 -14.83 -16.01 -15.15
C ILE A 8 -13.90 -17.13 -15.60
N GLN A 9 -14.38 -18.06 -16.43
CA GLN A 9 -13.54 -19.13 -17.00
C GLN A 9 -12.39 -18.58 -17.86
N ARG A 10 -12.67 -17.55 -18.67
CA ARG A 10 -11.64 -16.89 -19.48
C ARG A 10 -10.60 -16.16 -18.62
N ALA A 11 -11.02 -15.53 -17.54
CA ALA A 11 -10.11 -14.87 -16.60
C ALA A 11 -9.18 -15.88 -15.92
N GLU A 12 -9.70 -17.03 -15.47
CA GLU A 12 -8.89 -18.12 -14.90
C GLU A 12 -7.84 -18.65 -15.90
N GLN A 13 -8.20 -18.84 -17.18
CA GLN A 13 -7.27 -19.32 -18.22
C GLN A 13 -6.08 -18.39 -18.44
N VAL A 14 -6.30 -17.07 -18.46
CA VAL A 14 -5.22 -16.08 -18.61
C VAL A 14 -4.34 -16.07 -17.37
N ASP A 15 -4.94 -16.16 -16.18
CA ASP A 15 -4.21 -16.21 -14.90
C ASP A 15 -3.33 -17.46 -14.77
N HIS A 16 -3.74 -18.59 -15.35
CA HIS A 16 -2.93 -19.82 -15.36
C HIS A 16 -1.61 -19.68 -16.13
N GLN A 17 -1.47 -18.65 -16.99
CA GLN A 17 -0.21 -18.37 -17.68
C GLN A 17 0.83 -17.73 -16.76
N LEU A 18 0.39 -17.11 -15.65
CA LEU A 18 1.28 -16.49 -14.67
C LEU A 18 1.92 -17.54 -13.76
N VAL A 19 3.19 -17.33 -13.42
CA VAL A 19 3.90 -18.19 -12.46
C VAL A 19 3.47 -17.83 -11.04
N ARG A 20 2.83 -18.78 -10.34
CA ARG A 20 2.56 -18.71 -8.90
C ARG A 20 3.83 -19.03 -8.10
N GLY A 21 4.81 -18.12 -8.18
CA GLY A 21 6.15 -18.32 -7.63
C GLY A 21 6.35 -17.88 -6.19
N ILE A 22 5.37 -17.21 -5.57
CA ILE A 22 5.51 -16.61 -4.24
C ILE A 22 4.91 -17.55 -3.20
N GLY A 23 5.76 -18.10 -2.32
CA GLY A 23 5.33 -18.90 -1.17
C GLY A 23 4.91 -18.04 0.04
N ILE A 24 4.41 -18.69 1.09
CA ILE A 24 3.93 -18.01 2.31
C ILE A 24 5.01 -17.10 2.94
N PRO A 25 6.27 -17.53 3.14
CA PRO A 25 7.28 -16.67 3.78
C PRO A 25 7.54 -15.38 2.99
N ALA A 26 7.61 -15.50 1.66
CA ALA A 26 7.83 -14.35 0.79
C ALA A 26 6.59 -13.45 0.71
N LEU A 27 5.38 -14.01 0.77
CA LEU A 27 4.14 -13.24 0.87
C LEU A 27 4.08 -12.46 2.20
N THR A 28 4.40 -13.09 3.32
CA THR A 28 4.50 -12.45 4.64
C THR A 28 5.54 -11.34 4.62
N ALA A 29 6.73 -11.61 4.09
CA ALA A 29 7.78 -10.61 3.97
C ALA A 29 7.35 -9.43 3.08
N ASN A 30 6.59 -9.70 2.02
CA ASN A 30 6.02 -8.67 1.16
C ASN A 30 5.01 -7.78 1.88
N ILE A 31 4.10 -8.39 2.66
CA ILE A 31 3.15 -7.64 3.50
C ILE A 31 3.89 -6.76 4.50
N VAL A 32 4.86 -7.32 5.24
CA VAL A 32 5.67 -6.55 6.20
C VAL A 32 6.41 -5.41 5.50
N SER A 33 7.01 -5.67 4.33
CA SER A 33 7.76 -4.65 3.60
C SER A 33 6.87 -3.56 2.99
N SER A 34 5.66 -3.89 2.55
CA SER A 34 4.68 -2.91 2.08
C SER A 34 4.06 -2.10 3.23
N THR A 35 4.05 -2.64 4.46
CA THR A 35 3.56 -1.91 5.63
C THR A 35 4.64 -1.00 6.22
N ILE A 36 5.87 -1.51 6.34
CA ILE A 36 7.01 -0.75 6.87
C ILE A 36 7.65 0.03 5.73
N GLY A 37 7.15 1.25 5.54
CA GLY A 37 7.70 2.25 4.63
C GLY A 37 8.59 3.28 5.33
N ALA A 38 8.69 4.47 4.72
CA ALA A 38 9.46 5.58 5.29
C ALA A 38 8.76 6.26 6.48
N GLY A 39 7.43 6.16 6.57
CA GLY A 39 6.64 6.83 7.60
C GLY A 39 7.05 6.46 9.04
N ILE A 40 7.46 5.22 9.30
CA ILE A 40 7.85 4.78 10.65
C ILE A 40 9.07 5.54 11.23
N PHE A 41 9.91 6.11 10.36
CA PHE A 41 11.09 6.88 10.78
C PHE A 41 10.75 8.33 11.16
N VAL A 42 9.48 8.71 11.05
CA VAL A 42 9.02 10.09 11.15
C VAL A 42 7.78 10.21 12.02
N ILE A 43 6.73 9.45 11.71
CA ILE A 43 5.39 9.55 12.33
C ILE A 43 5.41 9.38 13.86
N PRO A 44 6.22 8.48 14.46
CA PRO A 44 6.27 8.39 15.92
C PRO A 44 6.61 9.72 16.60
N ALA A 45 7.50 10.52 16.00
CA ALA A 45 7.83 11.84 16.51
C ALA A 45 6.67 12.83 16.36
N THR A 46 5.95 12.80 15.24
CA THR A 46 4.76 13.65 15.01
C THR A 46 3.63 13.31 15.98
N VAL A 47 3.37 12.02 16.22
CA VAL A 47 2.36 11.57 17.18
C VAL A 47 2.77 11.90 18.61
N ALA A 48 4.06 11.72 18.96
CA ALA A 48 4.58 12.11 20.26
C ALA A 48 4.53 13.64 20.48
N ALA A 49 4.72 14.45 19.44
CA ALA A 49 4.56 15.90 19.57
C ALA A 49 3.11 16.31 19.88
N GLY A 50 2.12 15.57 19.37
CA GLY A 50 0.71 15.84 19.61
C GLY A 50 0.15 15.25 20.91
N LEU A 51 0.56 14.03 21.28
CA LEU A 51 0.01 13.28 22.42
C LEU A 51 0.98 13.12 23.59
N GLY A 52 2.23 13.53 23.44
CA GLY A 52 3.27 13.31 24.44
C GLY A 52 3.41 11.82 24.79
N PRO A 53 3.55 11.49 26.09
CA PRO A 53 3.67 10.11 26.57
C PRO A 53 2.45 9.22 26.26
N ALA A 54 1.29 9.81 25.93
CA ALA A 54 0.08 9.07 25.55
C ALA A 54 0.09 8.58 24.09
N ALA A 55 1.12 8.91 23.30
CA ALA A 55 1.27 8.49 21.90
C ALA A 55 1.04 6.98 21.63
N PRO A 56 1.48 6.03 22.49
CA PRO A 56 1.21 4.61 22.28
C PRO A 56 -0.28 4.25 22.16
N LEU A 57 -1.19 5.03 22.79
CA LEU A 57 -2.63 4.79 22.64
C LEU A 57 -3.10 4.96 21.19
N ALA A 58 -2.57 5.94 20.46
CA ALA A 58 -2.91 6.14 19.05
C ALA A 58 -2.45 4.93 18.20
N PHE A 59 -1.27 4.36 18.49
CA PHE A 59 -0.80 3.14 17.83
C PHE A 59 -1.67 1.93 18.13
N ILE A 60 -2.13 1.77 19.38
CA ILE A 60 -3.04 0.69 19.78
C ILE A 60 -4.39 0.83 19.07
N CYS A 61 -4.98 2.03 19.07
CA CYS A 61 -6.25 2.30 18.37
C CYS A 61 -6.12 2.06 16.86
N CYS A 62 -5.03 2.53 16.24
CA CYS A 62 -4.74 2.27 14.83
C CYS A 62 -4.56 0.76 14.56
N ALA A 63 -3.84 0.04 15.41
CA ALA A 63 -3.64 -1.40 15.28
C ALA A 63 -4.97 -2.17 15.34
N ILE A 64 -5.87 -1.80 16.26
CA ILE A 64 -7.22 -2.39 16.35
C ILE A 64 -7.99 -2.17 15.05
N ALA A 65 -7.99 -0.95 14.51
CA ALA A 65 -8.65 -0.65 13.24
C ALA A 65 -8.05 -1.46 12.08
N MET A 66 -6.72 -1.53 11.98
CA MET A 66 -6.02 -2.29 10.94
C MET A 66 -6.30 -3.79 11.03
N VAL A 67 -6.36 -4.37 12.23
CA VAL A 67 -6.72 -5.77 12.43
C VAL A 67 -8.12 -6.05 11.87
N LEU A 68 -9.09 -5.16 12.07
CA LEU A 68 -10.43 -5.31 11.48
C LEU A 68 -10.35 -5.33 9.94
N PHE A 69 -9.64 -4.37 9.34
CA PHE A 69 -9.55 -4.23 7.88
C PHE A 69 -8.83 -5.43 7.24
N VAL A 70 -7.66 -5.79 7.76
CA VAL A 70 -6.84 -6.89 7.24
C VAL A 70 -7.55 -8.23 7.41
N THR A 71 -8.31 -8.41 8.49
CA THR A 71 -9.13 -9.62 8.68
C THR A 71 -10.22 -9.72 7.61
N CYS A 72 -10.87 -8.62 7.22
CA CYS A 72 -11.79 -8.61 6.09
C CYS A 72 -11.10 -9.02 4.78
N PHE A 73 -9.88 -8.54 4.55
CA PHE A 73 -9.13 -8.88 3.34
C PHE A 73 -8.72 -10.35 3.34
N ALA A 74 -8.33 -10.90 4.48
CA ALA A 74 -8.01 -12.32 4.64
C ALA A 74 -9.23 -13.22 4.38
N ILE A 75 -10.41 -12.87 4.93
CA ILE A 75 -11.65 -13.61 4.67
C ILE A 75 -11.99 -13.55 3.17
N ALA A 76 -12.04 -12.35 2.58
CA ALA A 76 -12.37 -12.18 1.16
C ALA A 76 -11.37 -12.89 0.24
N GLY A 77 -10.08 -12.77 0.53
CA GLY A 77 -8.99 -13.41 -0.22
C GLY A 77 -9.01 -14.93 -0.15
N SER A 78 -9.47 -15.52 0.96
CA SER A 78 -9.68 -16.98 1.04
C SER A 78 -10.83 -17.49 0.18
N ARG A 79 -11.73 -16.60 -0.26
CA ARG A 79 -12.94 -16.92 -1.02
C ARG A 79 -12.84 -16.60 -2.51
N VAL A 80 -11.84 -15.81 -2.92
CA VAL A 80 -11.65 -15.36 -4.31
C VAL A 80 -10.22 -15.63 -4.76
N SER A 81 -10.06 -16.46 -5.78
CA SER A 81 -8.75 -16.93 -6.30
C SER A 81 -8.27 -16.23 -7.57
N LEU A 82 -8.95 -15.16 -8.00
CA LEU A 82 -8.61 -14.40 -9.20
C LEU A 82 -7.42 -13.45 -8.94
N THR A 83 -6.57 -13.27 -9.94
CA THR A 83 -5.51 -12.26 -9.93
C THR A 83 -6.14 -10.87 -10.00
N GLY A 84 -5.67 -9.96 -9.15
CA GLY A 84 -6.21 -8.60 -9.02
C GLY A 84 -6.38 -8.13 -7.57
N GLY A 85 -6.29 -9.05 -6.59
CA GLY A 85 -6.33 -8.71 -5.16
C GLY A 85 -7.66 -8.07 -4.77
N LEU A 86 -7.60 -6.93 -4.07
CA LEU A 86 -8.77 -6.22 -3.56
C LEU A 86 -9.82 -5.91 -4.63
N TYR A 87 -9.39 -5.56 -5.86
CA TYR A 87 -10.27 -5.32 -7.01
C TYR A 87 -11.15 -6.55 -7.32
N ALA A 88 -10.55 -7.74 -7.33
CA ALA A 88 -11.24 -8.97 -7.68
C ALA A 88 -12.29 -9.34 -6.63
N TYR A 89 -12.05 -9.02 -5.35
CA TYR A 89 -13.00 -9.27 -4.28
C TYR A 89 -14.28 -8.45 -4.48
N VAL A 90 -14.12 -7.17 -4.82
CA VAL A 90 -15.22 -6.24 -5.09
C VAL A 90 -15.95 -6.62 -6.38
N GLU A 91 -15.22 -7.00 -7.45
CA GLU A 91 -15.82 -7.46 -8.70
C GLU A 91 -16.70 -8.70 -8.50
N VAL A 92 -16.22 -9.70 -7.75
CA VAL A 92 -16.99 -10.92 -7.48
C VAL A 92 -18.24 -10.62 -6.63
N ALA A 93 -18.16 -9.68 -5.70
CA ALA A 93 -19.29 -9.32 -4.83
C ALA A 93 -20.34 -8.44 -5.53
N PHE A 94 -19.91 -7.40 -6.25
CA PHE A 94 -20.79 -6.33 -6.73
C PHE A 94 -20.79 -6.14 -8.26
N GLY A 95 -20.02 -6.95 -8.98
CA GLY A 95 -19.95 -6.93 -10.44
C GLY A 95 -18.86 -6.01 -11.01
N LYS A 96 -18.72 -6.06 -12.33
CA LYS A 96 -17.59 -5.49 -13.10
C LYS A 96 -17.43 -3.98 -12.95
N TYR A 97 -18.52 -3.22 -12.90
CA TYR A 97 -18.46 -1.76 -12.80
C TYR A 97 -17.94 -1.31 -11.44
N VAL A 98 -18.49 -1.85 -10.34
CA VAL A 98 -18.04 -1.52 -8.98
C VAL A 98 -16.62 -2.04 -8.74
N GLY A 99 -16.31 -3.23 -9.27
CA GLY A 99 -14.94 -3.72 -9.37
C GLY A 99 -14.03 -2.69 -10.04
N PHE A 100 -14.38 -2.22 -11.24
CA PHE A 100 -13.56 -1.25 -11.98
C PHE A 100 -13.27 0.01 -11.16
N LEU A 101 -14.28 0.60 -10.51
CA LEU A 101 -14.08 1.75 -9.63
C LEU A 101 -13.14 1.44 -8.45
N ALA A 102 -13.31 0.28 -7.80
CA ALA A 102 -12.39 -0.20 -6.77
C ALA A 102 -10.95 -0.31 -7.28
N GLY A 103 -10.75 -0.83 -8.49
CA GLY A 103 -9.42 -0.91 -9.09
C GLY A 103 -8.81 0.47 -9.37
N ILE A 104 -9.61 1.46 -9.79
CA ILE A 104 -9.15 2.85 -9.96
C ILE A 104 -8.73 3.47 -8.63
N LEU A 105 -9.51 3.26 -7.56
CA LEU A 105 -9.16 3.73 -6.22
C LEU A 105 -7.86 3.09 -5.71
N TYR A 106 -7.71 1.77 -5.90
CA TYR A 106 -6.49 1.05 -5.57
C TYR A 106 -5.29 1.56 -6.38
N PHE A 107 -5.50 1.89 -7.67
CA PHE A 107 -4.47 2.40 -8.56
C PHE A 107 -3.97 3.77 -8.14
N LEU A 108 -4.89 4.69 -7.84
CA LEU A 108 -4.58 6.02 -7.33
C LEU A 108 -3.78 5.93 -6.02
N THR A 109 -4.23 5.06 -5.12
CA THR A 109 -3.55 4.82 -3.84
C THR A 109 -2.12 4.31 -4.05
N ALA A 110 -1.96 3.26 -4.85
CA ALA A 110 -0.66 2.64 -5.09
C ALA A 110 0.33 3.61 -5.74
N LEU A 111 -0.11 4.35 -6.77
CA LEU A 111 0.71 5.37 -7.42
C LEU A 111 1.14 6.50 -6.47
N GLY A 112 0.20 7.04 -5.69
CA GLY A 112 0.52 8.08 -4.71
C GLY A 112 1.52 7.61 -3.66
N ALA A 113 1.32 6.39 -3.14
CA ALA A 113 2.19 5.80 -2.13
C ALA A 113 3.61 5.55 -2.67
N VAL A 114 3.74 4.89 -3.82
CA VAL A 114 5.07 4.60 -4.40
C VAL A 114 5.81 5.89 -4.79
N ALA A 115 5.11 6.88 -5.34
CA ALA A 115 5.72 8.15 -5.73
C ALA A 115 6.18 8.95 -4.51
N GLY A 116 5.40 8.94 -3.42
CA GLY A 116 5.77 9.54 -2.14
C GLY A 116 6.99 8.87 -1.52
N VAL A 117 7.00 7.53 -1.46
CA VAL A 117 8.11 6.79 -0.85
C VAL A 117 9.40 6.92 -1.66
N VAL A 118 9.35 6.95 -3.00
CA VAL A 118 10.53 7.21 -3.83
C VAL A 118 11.07 8.64 -3.63
N ASN A 119 10.20 9.62 -3.42
CA ASN A 119 10.62 10.98 -3.07
C ASN A 119 11.36 11.03 -1.72
N VAL A 120 10.86 10.31 -0.72
CA VAL A 120 11.54 10.19 0.58
C VAL A 120 12.86 9.45 0.44
N LEU A 121 12.91 8.36 -0.34
CA LEU A 121 14.15 7.65 -0.65
C LEU A 121 15.20 8.57 -1.26
N ALA A 122 14.83 9.36 -2.27
CA ALA A 122 15.74 10.30 -2.91
C ALA A 122 16.23 11.37 -1.93
N ASN A 123 15.37 11.85 -1.02
CA ASN A 123 15.76 12.78 0.04
C ASN A 123 16.73 12.14 1.04
N SER A 124 16.47 10.92 1.50
CA SER A 124 17.34 10.20 2.42
C SER A 124 18.73 9.95 1.83
N ILE A 125 18.81 9.64 0.53
CA ILE A 125 20.08 9.53 -0.20
C ILE A 125 20.79 10.88 -0.24
N ALA A 126 20.09 11.97 -0.54
CA ALA A 126 20.66 13.31 -0.59
C ALA A 126 21.22 13.79 0.76
N LEU A 127 20.62 13.37 1.88
CA LEU A 127 21.13 13.67 3.22
C LEU A 127 22.49 13.01 3.52
N VAL A 128 22.79 11.87 2.88
CA VAL A 128 24.07 11.15 3.02
C VAL A 128 25.06 11.56 1.93
N ILE A 129 24.58 11.77 0.70
CA ILE A 129 25.38 12.12 -0.48
C ILE A 129 24.77 13.39 -1.11
N PRO A 130 25.17 14.59 -0.66
CA PRO A 130 24.54 15.86 -1.04
C PRO A 130 24.50 16.14 -2.55
N PHE A 131 25.51 15.67 -3.29
CA PHE A 131 25.56 15.80 -4.76
C PHE A 131 24.36 15.15 -5.46
N LEU A 132 23.77 14.10 -4.87
CA LEU A 132 22.58 13.43 -5.41
C LEU A 132 21.27 14.19 -5.15
N GLY A 133 21.31 15.26 -4.35
CA GLY A 133 20.15 16.11 -4.05
C GLY A 133 19.81 17.14 -5.12
N GLY A 134 20.68 17.37 -6.12
CA GLY A 134 20.41 18.30 -7.20
C GLY A 134 19.21 17.88 -8.07
N PRO A 135 18.45 18.82 -8.68
CA PRO A 135 17.22 18.49 -9.42
C PRO A 135 17.41 17.42 -10.51
N LEU A 136 18.49 17.51 -11.28
CA LEU A 136 18.83 16.52 -12.31
C LEU A 136 19.24 15.18 -11.70
N MET A 137 20.10 15.18 -10.68
CA MET A 137 20.55 13.95 -10.04
C MET A 137 19.42 13.21 -9.34
N ARG A 138 18.45 13.95 -8.77
CA ARG A 138 17.24 13.37 -8.19
C ARG A 138 16.43 12.58 -9.23
N ILE A 139 16.27 13.13 -10.44
CA ILE A 139 15.62 12.43 -11.55
C ILE A 139 16.41 11.17 -11.93
N VAL A 140 17.74 11.24 -12.01
CA VAL A 140 18.61 10.08 -12.31
C VAL A 140 18.47 8.99 -11.26
N VAL A 141 18.45 9.34 -9.98
CA VAL A 141 18.26 8.40 -8.86
C VAL A 141 16.90 7.72 -8.98
N MET A 142 15.81 8.48 -9.17
CA MET A 142 14.47 7.92 -9.31
C MET A 142 14.35 7.00 -10.54
N LEU A 143 14.89 7.42 -11.68
CA LEU A 143 14.90 6.63 -12.92
C LEU A 143 15.66 5.31 -12.72
N THR A 144 16.79 5.36 -12.02
CA THR A 144 17.60 4.19 -11.70
C THR A 144 16.86 3.24 -10.77
N VAL A 145 16.22 3.76 -9.71
CA VAL A 145 15.41 2.94 -8.78
C VAL A 145 14.28 2.23 -9.52
N TYR A 146 13.46 2.95 -10.29
CA TYR A 146 12.38 2.32 -11.05
C TYR A 146 12.92 1.35 -12.11
N GLY A 147 13.96 1.72 -12.86
CA GLY A 147 14.55 0.90 -13.90
C GLY A 147 15.10 -0.44 -13.38
N VAL A 148 15.86 -0.40 -12.28
CA VAL A 148 16.38 -1.61 -11.62
C VAL A 148 15.23 -2.51 -11.15
N LEU A 149 14.19 -1.93 -10.54
CA LEU A 149 13.06 -2.71 -10.02
C LEU A 149 12.20 -3.31 -11.14
N VAL A 150 12.02 -2.60 -12.25
CA VAL A 150 11.37 -3.14 -13.47
C VAL A 150 12.16 -4.32 -14.00
N LEU A 151 13.48 -4.20 -14.13
CA LEU A 151 14.34 -5.29 -14.63
C LEU A 151 14.27 -6.52 -13.74
N ILE A 152 14.31 -6.36 -12.42
CA ILE A 152 14.21 -7.47 -11.46
C ILE A 152 12.84 -8.16 -11.59
N ASN A 153 11.74 -7.39 -11.58
CA ASN A 153 10.39 -7.93 -11.59
C ASN A 153 9.99 -8.58 -12.93
N ILE A 154 10.53 -8.09 -14.06
CA ILE A 154 10.33 -8.74 -15.38
C ILE A 154 11.14 -10.03 -15.48
N ARG A 155 12.38 -10.07 -14.98
CA ARG A 155 13.24 -11.27 -15.08
C ARG A 155 12.75 -12.42 -14.22
N GLY A 156 12.07 -12.15 -13.10
CA GLY A 156 11.50 -13.22 -12.30
C GLY A 156 10.76 -12.75 -11.07
N VAL A 157 9.50 -13.18 -10.95
CA VAL A 157 8.66 -12.93 -9.75
C VAL A 157 9.27 -13.59 -8.50
N ARG A 158 9.98 -14.72 -8.65
CA ARG A 158 10.70 -15.39 -7.53
C ARG A 158 11.88 -14.57 -7.03
N GLU A 159 12.68 -14.02 -7.94
CA GLU A 159 13.80 -13.16 -7.60
C GLU A 159 13.31 -11.87 -6.94
N GLY A 160 12.25 -11.25 -7.47
CA GLY A 160 11.61 -10.10 -6.84
C GLY A 160 11.12 -10.41 -5.42
N ALA A 161 10.48 -11.56 -5.22
CA ALA A 161 10.02 -12.00 -3.90
C ALA A 161 11.17 -12.34 -2.93
N GLY A 162 12.26 -12.92 -3.44
CA GLY A 162 13.49 -13.15 -2.69
C GLY A 162 14.15 -11.84 -2.24
N ALA A 163 14.30 -10.89 -3.16
CA ALA A 163 14.81 -9.56 -2.87
C ALA A 163 13.98 -8.84 -1.80
N VAL A 164 12.65 -8.87 -1.92
CA VAL A 164 11.73 -8.36 -0.88
C VAL A 164 12.03 -9.02 0.45
N THR A 165 12.16 -10.35 0.50
CA THR A 165 12.42 -11.09 1.76
C THR A 165 13.71 -10.64 2.43
N THR A 166 14.81 -10.56 1.67
CA THR A 166 16.10 -10.10 2.19
C THR A 166 16.03 -8.64 2.68
N ILE A 167 15.40 -7.77 1.91
CA ILE A 167 15.26 -6.34 2.28
C ILE A 167 14.37 -6.18 3.51
N THR A 168 13.32 -6.99 3.67
CA THR A 168 12.46 -6.99 4.87
C THR A 168 13.27 -7.26 6.13
N VAL A 169 14.15 -8.26 6.11
CA VAL A 169 15.01 -8.56 7.27
C VAL A 169 16.00 -7.40 7.49
N ALA A 170 16.64 -6.92 6.43
CA ALA A 170 17.62 -5.84 6.51
C ALA A 170 17.03 -4.53 7.07
N LYS A 171 15.79 -4.16 6.69
CA LYS A 171 15.16 -2.92 7.16
C LYS A 171 14.72 -2.97 8.62
N LEU A 172 14.52 -4.15 9.21
CA LEU A 172 14.14 -4.29 10.61
C LEU A 172 15.33 -4.06 11.55
N LEU A 173 16.56 -4.37 11.10
CA LEU A 173 17.77 -4.29 11.94
C LEU A 173 18.02 -2.88 12.52
N PRO A 174 17.98 -1.77 11.75
CA PRO A 174 18.18 -0.44 12.31
C PRO A 174 17.13 -0.04 13.36
N LEU A 175 15.88 -0.46 13.18
CA LEU A 175 14.81 -0.18 14.14
C LEU A 175 14.98 -1.01 15.43
N LEU A 176 15.31 -2.29 15.30
CA LEU A 176 15.58 -3.15 16.45
C LEU A 176 16.80 -2.68 17.24
N LEU A 177 17.86 -2.24 16.55
CA LEU A 177 19.04 -1.66 17.18
C LEU A 177 18.69 -0.34 17.87
N PHE A 178 17.92 0.53 17.22
CA PHE A 178 17.45 1.79 17.80
C PHE A 178 16.66 1.56 19.10
N ILE A 179 15.73 0.59 19.11
CA ILE A 179 14.94 0.24 20.29
C ILE A 179 15.84 -0.40 21.36
N GLY A 180 16.66 -1.38 20.98
CA GLY A 180 17.50 -2.15 21.89
C GLY A 180 18.56 -1.31 22.59
N VAL A 181 19.12 -0.30 21.90
CA VAL A 181 20.04 0.66 22.54
C VAL A 181 19.26 1.78 23.23
N GLY A 182 18.26 2.34 22.56
CA GLY A 182 17.52 3.51 23.04
C GLY A 182 16.82 3.29 24.38
N ILE A 183 16.43 2.04 24.71
CA ILE A 183 15.82 1.70 25.99
C ILE A 183 16.70 2.08 27.21
N PHE A 184 18.02 2.06 27.05
CA PHE A 184 18.97 2.41 28.11
C PHE A 184 19.14 3.93 28.30
N PHE A 185 18.60 4.74 27.39
CA PHE A 185 18.69 6.20 27.39
C PHE A 185 17.33 6.87 27.68
N ILE A 186 16.34 6.10 28.12
CA ILE A 186 15.01 6.62 28.47
C ILE A 186 15.11 7.43 29.77
N ASN A 187 14.71 8.69 29.72
CA ASN A 187 14.52 9.54 30.90
C ASN A 187 13.12 9.31 31.49
N PRO A 188 12.98 8.78 32.72
CA PRO A 188 11.66 8.44 33.30
C PRO A 188 10.72 9.64 33.45
N GLN A 189 11.27 10.84 33.63
CA GLN A 189 10.48 12.08 33.72
C GLN A 189 9.69 12.35 32.43
N ASN A 190 10.20 11.94 31.28
CA ASN A 190 9.52 12.08 29.99
C ASN A 190 8.41 11.02 29.77
N LEU A 191 8.24 10.07 30.70
CA LEU A 191 7.19 9.06 30.67
C LEU A 191 6.02 9.39 31.61
N SER A 192 6.06 10.53 32.31
CA SER A 192 4.99 10.92 33.22
C SER A 192 3.67 10.99 32.47
N TRP A 193 2.70 10.14 32.86
CA TRP A 193 1.42 10.06 32.19
C TRP A 193 0.60 11.33 32.44
N PRO A 194 0.34 12.17 31.42
CA PRO A 194 -0.33 13.46 31.63
C PRO A 194 -1.85 13.31 31.86
N GLY A 195 -2.39 12.09 31.76
CA GLY A 195 -3.83 11.81 31.80
C GLY A 195 -4.35 11.27 30.46
N TRP A 196 -5.66 11.06 30.38
CA TRP A 196 -6.30 10.58 29.15
C TRP A 196 -6.25 11.68 28.07
N PRO A 197 -5.76 11.40 26.85
CA PRO A 197 -5.72 12.41 25.79
C PRO A 197 -7.14 12.79 25.36
N GLY A 198 -7.32 14.05 24.94
CA GLY A 198 -8.58 14.50 24.36
C GLY A 198 -8.95 13.66 23.14
N SER A 199 -10.23 13.28 23.00
CA SER A 199 -10.73 12.40 21.93
C SER A 199 -10.38 12.90 20.54
N LYS A 200 -10.43 14.23 20.33
CA LYS A 200 -10.03 14.87 19.06
C LYS A 200 -8.54 14.66 18.75
N ALA A 201 -7.65 14.93 19.70
CA ALA A 201 -6.20 14.79 19.50
C ALA A 201 -5.79 13.32 19.27
N LEU A 202 -6.43 12.40 20.00
CA LEU A 202 -6.26 10.97 19.79
C LEU A 202 -6.76 10.56 18.39
N GLY A 203 -7.95 11.03 17.99
CA GLY A 203 -8.52 10.80 16.66
C GLY A 203 -7.62 11.31 15.54
N ASP A 204 -7.15 12.56 15.62
CA ASP A 204 -6.25 13.18 14.65
C ASP A 204 -4.94 12.37 14.51
N SER A 205 -4.41 11.84 15.62
CA SER A 205 -3.21 11.01 15.64
C SER A 205 -3.43 9.61 15.05
N VAL A 206 -4.59 8.99 15.29
CA VAL A 206 -4.97 7.71 14.68
C VAL A 206 -5.14 7.86 13.18
N ILE A 207 -5.82 8.92 12.73
CA ILE A 207 -5.98 9.28 11.33
C ILE A 207 -4.60 9.47 10.69
N LEU A 208 -3.72 10.24 11.33
CA LEU A 208 -2.33 10.39 10.88
C LEU A 208 -1.63 9.03 10.73
N LEU A 209 -1.75 8.13 11.71
CA LEU A 209 -1.12 6.80 11.64
C LEU A 209 -1.65 5.91 10.51
N ILE A 210 -2.92 6.07 10.14
CA ILE A 210 -3.56 5.31 9.06
C ILE A 210 -3.14 5.87 7.69
N PHE A 211 -2.92 7.18 7.58
CA PHE A 211 -2.78 7.89 6.29
C PHE A 211 -1.39 8.42 5.98
N ALA A 212 -0.52 8.58 6.97
CA ALA A 212 0.72 9.33 6.79
C ALA A 212 1.74 8.59 5.93
N PHE A 213 1.71 8.89 4.62
CA PHE A 213 2.89 8.98 3.79
C PHE A 213 3.41 10.43 3.81
N VAL A 214 3.77 10.97 4.98
CA VAL A 214 4.15 12.40 5.07
C VAL A 214 5.61 12.58 4.62
N GLY A 215 5.79 12.77 3.31
CA GLY A 215 7.08 12.94 2.66
C GLY A 215 7.69 14.34 2.71
N ASN A 216 7.19 15.28 3.51
CA ASN A 216 7.77 16.62 3.65
C ASN A 216 8.56 16.87 4.93
N HIS A 217 8.93 15.81 5.62
CA HIS A 217 9.91 15.94 6.68
C HIS A 217 11.28 16.08 6.02
N LYS A 218 11.73 17.33 5.84
CA LYS A 218 13.14 17.65 5.56
C LYS A 218 14.04 17.13 6.69
N ASP A 219 13.47 17.05 7.88
CA ASP A 219 14.10 16.50 9.06
C ASP A 219 13.95 14.97 9.10
N ALA A 220 14.91 14.30 9.74
CA ALA A 220 14.87 12.88 10.01
C ALA A 220 14.77 12.65 11.52
N PRO A 221 13.56 12.78 12.14
CA PRO A 221 13.42 12.89 13.58
C PRO A 221 13.99 11.69 14.33
N LEU A 222 13.77 10.48 13.81
CA LEU A 222 14.30 9.27 14.44
C LEU A 222 15.82 9.16 14.29
N ALA A 223 16.38 9.62 13.17
CA ALA A 223 17.83 9.69 12.99
C ALA A 223 18.47 10.75 13.90
N GLU A 224 17.81 11.88 14.09
CA GLU A 224 18.25 12.93 15.00
C GLU A 224 18.11 12.50 16.47
N ALA A 225 17.05 11.77 16.82
CA ALA A 225 16.92 11.13 18.12
C ALA A 225 18.07 10.15 18.36
N ALA A 226 18.42 9.32 17.37
CA ALA A 226 19.56 8.42 17.44
C ALA A 226 20.88 9.19 17.61
N ALA A 227 21.03 10.36 16.97
CA ALA A 227 22.21 11.20 17.09
C ALA A 227 22.46 11.64 18.54
N ARG A 228 21.41 11.85 19.34
CA ARG A 228 21.54 12.31 20.72
C ARG A 228 22.19 11.30 21.67
N PHE A 229 22.00 10.00 21.44
CA PHE A 229 22.53 8.96 22.33
C PHE A 229 23.57 8.03 21.69
N LEU A 230 23.61 7.94 20.36
CA LEU A 230 24.59 7.15 19.60
C LEU A 230 25.52 8.01 18.72
N GLY A 231 25.41 9.35 18.79
CA GLY A 231 26.19 10.26 17.96
C GLY A 231 25.93 10.10 16.46
N ASN A 232 26.87 10.58 15.63
CA ASN A 232 26.74 10.51 14.17
C ASN A 232 26.57 9.08 13.62
N ILE A 233 27.10 8.07 14.32
CA ILE A 233 26.95 6.67 13.90
C ILE A 233 25.47 6.26 13.97
N GLY A 234 24.78 6.57 15.08
CA GLY A 234 23.35 6.33 15.22
C GLY A 234 22.54 7.03 14.13
N ARG A 235 22.84 8.31 13.88
CA ARG A 235 22.18 9.07 12.81
C ARG A 235 22.30 8.39 11.45
N THR A 236 23.51 7.99 11.07
CA THR A 236 23.79 7.36 9.78
C THR A 236 23.10 5.98 9.66
N ILE A 237 23.10 5.17 10.72
CA ILE A 237 22.41 3.87 10.73
C ILE A 237 20.91 4.06 10.48
N LEU A 238 20.28 5.05 11.12
CA LEU A 238 18.85 5.30 10.96
C LEU A 238 18.51 5.89 9.58
N LEU A 239 19.34 6.77 9.02
CA LEU A 239 19.18 7.28 7.65
C LEU A 239 19.35 6.16 6.60
N ALA A 240 20.34 5.29 6.78
CA ALA A 240 20.52 4.11 5.94
C ALA A 240 19.32 3.17 6.07
N GLY A 241 18.83 2.94 7.29
CA GLY A 241 17.63 2.15 7.55
C GLY A 241 16.37 2.71 6.88
N ALA A 242 16.17 4.03 6.93
CA ALA A 242 15.07 4.70 6.24
C ALA A 242 15.16 4.51 4.72
N THR A 243 16.37 4.61 4.15
CA THR A 243 16.63 4.41 2.72
C THR A 243 16.34 2.96 2.30
N ILE A 244 16.85 1.99 3.04
CA ILE A 244 16.61 0.55 2.81
C ILE A 244 15.11 0.22 2.96
N SER A 245 14.45 0.81 3.97
CA SER A 245 13.02 0.63 4.20
C SER A 245 12.18 1.15 3.04
N ALA A 246 12.46 2.37 2.59
CA ALA A 246 11.80 2.98 1.44
C ALA A 246 12.03 2.16 0.16
N PHE A 247 13.25 1.71 -0.09
CA PHE A 247 13.55 0.86 -1.25
C PHE A 247 12.80 -0.47 -1.20
N GLY A 248 12.72 -1.10 -0.02
CA GLY A 248 11.96 -2.32 0.19
C GLY A 248 10.46 -2.14 -0.07
N PHE A 249 9.88 -1.03 0.38
CA PHE A 249 8.48 -0.71 0.09
C PHE A 249 8.24 -0.62 -1.42
N VAL A 250 9.08 0.12 -2.15
CA VAL A 250 8.93 0.29 -3.60
C VAL A 250 9.11 -1.04 -4.33
N THR A 251 10.04 -1.88 -3.88
CA THR A 251 10.24 -3.24 -4.40
C THR A 251 8.98 -4.09 -4.22
N SER A 252 8.39 -4.07 -3.02
CA SER A 252 7.16 -4.79 -2.68
C SER A 252 5.95 -4.31 -3.47
N ASP A 253 5.83 -2.99 -3.65
CA ASP A 253 4.75 -2.37 -4.39
C ASP A 253 4.82 -2.70 -5.88
N ILE A 254 5.99 -2.55 -6.53
CA ILE A 254 6.18 -2.91 -7.94
C ILE A 254 5.98 -4.42 -8.18
N LEU A 255 6.24 -5.27 -7.19
CA LEU A 255 5.94 -6.70 -7.28
C LEU A 255 4.43 -6.99 -7.31
N SER A 256 3.59 -6.10 -6.77
CA SER A 256 2.19 -6.39 -6.44
C SER A 256 1.20 -5.54 -7.24
N SER A 257 1.38 -4.23 -7.26
CA SER A 257 0.46 -3.23 -7.81
C SER A 257 0.24 -3.32 -9.33
N PRO A 258 1.26 -3.65 -10.18
CA PRO A 258 1.04 -3.84 -11.61
C PRO A 258 0.03 -4.95 -11.97
N ARG A 259 -0.21 -5.93 -11.08
CA ARG A 259 -1.15 -7.03 -11.33
C ARG A 259 -2.58 -6.56 -11.51
N MET A 260 -2.93 -5.39 -10.99
CA MET A 260 -4.25 -4.81 -11.20
C MET A 260 -4.39 -4.18 -12.60
N ILE A 261 -3.35 -3.53 -13.14
CA ILE A 261 -3.33 -3.08 -14.55
C ILE A 261 -3.46 -4.29 -15.49
N PHE A 262 -2.75 -5.38 -15.16
CA PHE A 262 -2.86 -6.65 -15.88
C PHE A 262 -4.30 -7.20 -15.84
N ALA A 263 -4.93 -7.22 -14.67
CA ALA A 263 -6.32 -7.65 -14.50
C ALA A 263 -7.28 -6.78 -15.34
N PHE A 264 -7.10 -5.45 -15.35
CA PHE A 264 -7.88 -4.57 -16.23
C PHE A 264 -7.69 -4.86 -17.71
N GLY A 265 -6.48 -5.20 -18.15
CA GLY A 265 -6.22 -5.65 -19.51
C GLY A 265 -6.96 -6.95 -19.83
N ARG A 266 -6.91 -7.91 -18.90
CA ARG A 266 -7.52 -9.25 -19.01
C ARG A 266 -9.05 -9.17 -19.09
N ASP A 267 -9.64 -8.42 -18.17
CA ASP A 267 -11.09 -8.22 -18.05
C ASP A 267 -11.59 -7.24 -19.13
N GLY A 268 -10.65 -6.53 -19.75
CA GLY A 268 -10.88 -5.71 -20.91
C GLY A 268 -11.40 -4.32 -20.57
N ALA A 269 -11.23 -3.85 -19.34
CA ALA A 269 -11.36 -2.45 -18.98
C ALA A 269 -10.22 -1.60 -19.61
N LEU A 270 -9.04 -2.20 -19.81
CA LEU A 270 -7.92 -1.63 -20.56
C LEU A 270 -7.63 -2.44 -21.83
N PRO A 271 -6.99 -1.86 -22.86
CA PRO A 271 -6.65 -2.59 -24.08
C PRO A 271 -5.94 -3.93 -23.81
N LYS A 272 -6.15 -4.93 -24.67
CA LYS A 272 -5.66 -6.32 -24.43
C LYS A 272 -4.15 -6.44 -24.27
N TRP A 273 -3.36 -5.49 -24.77
CA TRP A 273 -1.91 -5.47 -24.62
C TRP A 273 -1.45 -5.31 -23.16
N PHE A 274 -2.29 -4.75 -22.27
CA PHE A 274 -2.01 -4.74 -20.83
C PHE A 274 -2.08 -6.12 -20.17
N ALA A 275 -2.74 -7.09 -20.80
CA ALA A 275 -2.76 -8.49 -20.38
C ALA A 275 -1.61 -9.31 -20.99
N HIS A 276 -0.61 -8.65 -21.59
CA HIS A 276 0.55 -9.36 -22.13
C HIS A 276 1.36 -10.01 -21.00
N VAL A 277 1.90 -11.18 -21.29
CA VAL A 277 2.70 -11.99 -20.38
C VAL A 277 4.02 -12.29 -21.09
N HIS A 278 5.14 -11.94 -20.46
CA HIS A 278 6.47 -12.10 -21.05
C HIS A 278 6.75 -13.56 -21.43
N PRO A 279 7.14 -13.86 -22.69
CA PRO A 279 7.24 -15.24 -23.19
C PRO A 279 8.20 -16.14 -22.39
N ARG A 280 9.32 -15.58 -21.92
CA ARG A 280 10.37 -16.34 -21.19
C ARG A 280 10.14 -16.41 -19.68
N TYR A 281 9.61 -15.33 -19.09
CA TYR A 281 9.60 -15.13 -17.64
C TYR A 281 8.20 -15.25 -17.03
N ARG A 282 7.16 -15.24 -17.88
CA ARG A 282 5.76 -15.37 -17.49
C ARG A 282 5.31 -14.32 -16.46
N SER A 283 5.85 -13.12 -16.59
CA SER A 283 5.55 -11.92 -15.81
C SER A 283 4.73 -10.92 -16.64
N PRO A 284 3.88 -10.08 -16.03
CA PRO A 284 3.11 -9.05 -16.74
C PRO A 284 3.97 -7.80 -17.01
N ASP A 285 4.92 -7.93 -17.92
CA ASP A 285 5.93 -6.92 -18.27
C ASP A 285 5.35 -5.57 -18.71
N VAL A 286 4.35 -5.57 -19.59
CA VAL A 286 3.68 -4.33 -20.04
C VAL A 286 3.04 -3.59 -18.86
N ALA A 287 2.40 -4.32 -17.94
CA ALA A 287 1.79 -3.74 -16.76
C ALA A 287 2.85 -3.17 -15.80
N ILE A 288 3.96 -3.89 -15.59
CA ILE A 288 5.08 -3.45 -14.74
C ILE A 288 5.71 -2.17 -15.30
N ILE A 289 6.01 -2.14 -16.60
CA ILE A 289 6.62 -0.97 -17.27
C ILE A 289 5.68 0.22 -17.18
N THR A 290 4.39 0.04 -17.51
CA THR A 290 3.41 1.13 -17.47
C THR A 290 3.29 1.71 -16.07
N TYR A 291 3.16 0.84 -15.06
CA TYR A 291 3.06 1.27 -13.67
C TYR A 291 4.30 2.07 -13.25
N ALA A 292 5.51 1.57 -13.56
CA ALA A 292 6.76 2.24 -13.21
C ALA A 292 6.93 3.58 -13.93
N VAL A 293 6.52 3.70 -15.20
CA VAL A 293 6.56 4.97 -15.95
C VAL A 293 5.61 6.00 -15.32
N LEU A 294 4.38 5.60 -14.98
CA LEU A 294 3.41 6.49 -14.35
C LEU A 294 3.87 6.90 -12.94
N ALA A 295 4.40 5.95 -12.16
CA ALA A 295 4.98 6.20 -10.85
C ALA A 295 6.16 7.18 -10.94
N PHE A 296 7.08 6.97 -11.89
CA PHE A 296 8.22 7.86 -12.13
C PHE A 296 7.78 9.26 -12.54
N ALA A 297 6.87 9.38 -13.50
CA ALA A 297 6.32 10.66 -13.95
C ALA A 297 5.71 11.43 -12.76
N LEU A 298 5.03 10.71 -11.87
CA LEU A 298 4.44 11.28 -10.67
C LEU A 298 5.48 11.63 -9.59
N SER A 299 6.57 10.87 -9.49
CA SER A 299 7.66 11.17 -8.56
C SER A 299 8.39 12.47 -8.91
N ILE A 300 8.58 12.76 -10.20
CA ILE A 300 9.36 13.93 -10.66
C ILE A 300 8.57 15.25 -10.60
N THR A 301 7.23 15.22 -10.61
CA THR A 301 6.42 16.45 -10.56
C THR A 301 6.48 17.13 -9.20
N GLY A 302 7.01 16.48 -8.17
CA GLY A 302 7.11 17.04 -6.81
C GLY A 302 5.75 17.28 -6.13
N THR A 303 4.64 16.94 -6.79
CA THR A 303 3.27 17.10 -6.29
C THR A 303 2.85 15.99 -5.32
N PHE A 304 3.79 15.18 -4.84
CA PHE A 304 3.51 14.00 -4.02
C PHE A 304 2.77 14.35 -2.72
N GLU A 305 3.00 15.53 -2.11
CA GLU A 305 2.25 15.92 -0.91
C GLU A 305 0.75 16.03 -1.19
N LYS A 306 0.41 16.74 -2.26
CA LYS A 306 -0.98 16.88 -2.70
C LYS A 306 -1.54 15.52 -3.06
N LEU A 307 -0.75 14.65 -3.71
CA LEU A 307 -1.22 13.32 -4.09
C LEU A 307 -1.32 12.33 -2.94
N ALA A 308 -0.44 12.38 -1.94
CA ALA A 308 -0.51 11.54 -0.76
C ALA A 308 -1.76 11.86 0.06
N VAL A 309 -2.11 13.15 0.19
CA VAL A 309 -3.37 13.60 0.80
C VAL A 309 -4.57 13.11 -0.03
N LEU A 310 -4.52 13.22 -1.36
CA LEU A 310 -5.59 12.75 -2.25
C LEU A 310 -5.84 11.24 -2.19
N SER A 311 -4.81 10.44 -1.88
CA SER A 311 -4.92 8.99 -1.76
C SER A 311 -5.61 8.50 -0.49
N ASN A 312 -5.81 9.35 0.53
CA ASN A 312 -6.40 8.94 1.81
C ASN A 312 -7.87 8.53 1.67
N VAL A 313 -8.68 9.37 1.04
CA VAL A 313 -10.08 9.02 0.74
C VAL A 313 -10.13 7.86 -0.25
N ALA A 314 -9.21 7.81 -1.23
CA ALA A 314 -9.16 6.73 -2.20
C ALA A 314 -8.96 5.36 -1.54
N VAL A 315 -7.97 5.25 -0.63
CA VAL A 315 -7.68 3.99 0.07
C VAL A 315 -8.82 3.59 1.01
N LEU A 316 -9.44 4.55 1.70
CA LEU A 316 -10.58 4.26 2.57
C LEU A 316 -11.81 3.79 1.80
N LEU A 317 -12.14 4.45 0.69
CA LEU A 317 -13.23 4.01 -0.17
C LEU A 317 -12.95 2.61 -0.72
N MET A 318 -11.70 2.31 -1.07
CA MET A 318 -11.30 0.97 -1.49
C MET A 318 -11.45 -0.06 -0.35
N TYR A 319 -11.00 0.28 0.85
CA TYR A 319 -11.13 -0.58 2.03
C TYR A 319 -12.60 -0.79 2.40
N LEU A 320 -13.43 0.25 2.27
CA LEU A 320 -14.87 0.19 2.49
C LEU A 320 -15.53 -0.79 1.52
N LEU A 321 -15.23 -0.65 0.21
CA LEU A 321 -15.72 -1.57 -0.82
C LEU A 321 -15.26 -3.01 -0.56
N CYS A 322 -14.02 -3.20 -0.13
CA CYS A 322 -13.50 -4.52 0.18
C CYS A 322 -14.13 -5.13 1.45
N CYS A 323 -14.38 -4.33 2.49
CA CYS A 323 -15.07 -4.78 3.71
C CYS A 323 -16.54 -5.10 3.42
N ALA A 324 -17.21 -4.29 2.60
CA ALA A 324 -18.56 -4.56 2.10
C ALA A 324 -18.60 -5.83 1.22
N ALA A 325 -17.60 -6.03 0.37
CA ALA A 325 -17.45 -7.24 -0.42
C ALA A 325 -17.25 -8.46 0.49
N CYS A 326 -16.38 -8.36 1.50
CA CYS A 326 -16.20 -9.40 2.51
C CYS A 326 -17.52 -9.76 3.19
N TRP A 327 -18.28 -8.76 3.65
CA TRP A 327 -19.59 -8.95 4.26
C TRP A 327 -20.53 -9.75 3.35
N PHE A 328 -20.65 -9.33 2.09
CA PHE A 328 -21.49 -9.99 1.09
C PHE A 328 -21.04 -11.43 0.78
N LEU A 329 -19.73 -11.64 0.59
CA LEU A 329 -19.13 -12.95 0.30
C LEU A 329 -19.33 -13.94 1.46
N VAL A 330 -19.28 -13.47 2.71
CA VAL A 330 -19.57 -14.27 3.90
C VAL A 330 -21.05 -14.66 3.96
N GLN A 331 -21.95 -13.71 3.70
CA GLN A 331 -23.39 -13.98 3.74
C GLN A 331 -23.85 -14.96 2.65
N ARG A 332 -23.25 -14.90 1.47
CA ARG A 332 -23.57 -15.81 0.35
C ARG A 332 -22.77 -17.11 0.34
N ASP A 333 -21.94 -17.32 1.36
CA ASP A 333 -21.00 -18.44 1.47
C ASP A 333 -20.24 -18.75 0.17
N VAL A 334 -19.69 -17.71 -0.46
CA VAL A 334 -18.92 -17.85 -1.70
C VAL A 334 -17.61 -18.58 -1.40
N ARG A 335 -17.29 -19.64 -2.16
CA ARG A 335 -16.08 -20.45 -1.95
C ARG A 335 -15.29 -20.55 -3.24
N ALA A 336 -14.00 -20.23 -3.19
CA ALA A 336 -13.07 -20.53 -4.27
C ALA A 336 -12.90 -22.05 -4.40
N HIS A 337 -12.75 -22.54 -5.63
CA HIS A 337 -12.65 -23.97 -5.90
C HIS A 337 -11.35 -24.55 -5.31
N GLY A 338 -11.47 -25.59 -4.48
CA GLY A 338 -10.34 -26.30 -3.89
C GLY A 338 -9.66 -25.61 -2.71
N ALA A 339 -10.13 -24.44 -2.27
CA ALA A 339 -9.61 -23.74 -1.09
C ALA A 339 -10.61 -23.81 0.07
N GLN A 340 -10.10 -24.08 1.28
CA GLN A 340 -10.92 -23.92 2.48
C GLN A 340 -11.01 -22.43 2.84
N PRO A 341 -12.22 -21.85 2.93
CA PRO A 341 -12.36 -20.46 3.32
C PRO A 341 -11.91 -20.26 4.77
N PHE A 342 -11.23 -19.15 5.03
CA PHE A 342 -10.84 -18.75 6.36
C PHE A 342 -12.08 -18.30 7.14
N ASN A 343 -12.49 -19.10 8.13
CA ASN A 343 -13.67 -18.87 8.96
C ASN A 343 -13.28 -18.83 10.43
N PHE A 344 -13.88 -17.92 11.21
CA PHE A 344 -13.73 -17.84 12.66
C PHE A 344 -15.02 -17.26 13.29
N PRO A 345 -15.24 -17.42 14.61
CA PRO A 345 -16.52 -17.08 15.25
C PRO A 345 -17.01 -15.63 15.05
N GLY A 346 -16.10 -14.67 14.85
CA GLY A 346 -16.41 -13.25 14.64
C GLY A 346 -16.54 -12.80 13.19
N MET A 347 -16.44 -13.71 12.21
CA MET A 347 -16.35 -13.36 10.78
C MET A 347 -17.58 -12.60 10.22
N LYS A 348 -18.73 -12.69 10.90
CA LYS A 348 -19.95 -11.94 10.56
C LYS A 348 -20.05 -10.58 11.25
N ILE A 349 -19.24 -10.29 12.26
CA ILE A 349 -19.28 -9.02 13.00
C ILE A 349 -18.15 -8.11 12.54
N VAL A 350 -16.98 -8.70 12.30
CA VAL A 350 -15.76 -7.96 11.91
C VAL A 350 -15.97 -7.04 10.70
N PRO A 351 -16.62 -7.44 9.59
CA PRO A 351 -16.79 -6.52 8.47
C PRO A 351 -17.78 -5.38 8.76
N ALA A 352 -18.79 -5.57 9.62
CA ALA A 352 -19.65 -4.46 10.05
C ALA A 352 -18.88 -3.46 10.90
N LEU A 353 -18.06 -3.92 11.85
CA LEU A 353 -17.21 -3.04 12.67
C LEU A 353 -16.19 -2.30 11.81
N ALA A 354 -15.58 -2.98 10.84
CA ALA A 354 -14.67 -2.37 9.88
C ALA A 354 -15.35 -1.26 9.07
N ILE A 355 -16.55 -1.53 8.54
CA ILE A 355 -17.34 -0.55 7.77
C ILE A 355 -17.65 0.68 8.64
N VAL A 356 -18.12 0.48 9.87
CA VAL A 356 -18.43 1.58 10.81
C VAL A 356 -17.18 2.41 11.10
N ALA A 357 -16.05 1.76 11.39
CA ALA A 357 -14.79 2.44 11.64
C ALA A 357 -14.34 3.26 10.41
N ILE A 358 -14.43 2.71 9.20
CA ILE A 358 -14.05 3.41 7.97
C ILE A 358 -14.97 4.61 7.71
N ILE A 359 -16.29 4.45 7.89
CA ILE A 359 -17.25 5.56 7.75
C ILE A 359 -16.95 6.67 8.74
N TRP A 360 -16.64 6.32 9.99
CA TRP A 360 -16.27 7.29 11.01
C TRP A 360 -14.98 8.04 10.65
N ILE A 361 -13.96 7.34 10.12
CA ILE A 361 -12.72 7.99 9.66
C ILE A 361 -12.99 8.89 8.44
N LEU A 362 -13.79 8.42 7.47
CA LEU A 362 -14.18 9.19 6.29
C LEU A 362 -14.93 10.48 6.66
N ALA A 363 -15.69 10.49 7.75
CA ALA A 363 -16.38 11.68 8.23
C ALA A 363 -15.43 12.82 8.66
N HIS A 364 -14.15 12.51 8.90
CA HIS A 364 -13.12 13.48 9.24
C HIS A 364 -12.27 13.91 8.03
N ALA A 365 -12.49 13.33 6.85
CA ALA A 365 -11.81 13.73 5.63
C ALA A 365 -12.34 15.07 5.11
N THR A 366 -11.50 15.78 4.38
CA THR A 366 -11.82 17.12 3.87
C THR A 366 -12.75 17.05 2.65
N ALA A 367 -13.61 18.06 2.48
CA ALA A 367 -14.49 18.16 1.30
C ALA A 367 -13.70 18.13 -0.02
N TRP A 368 -12.53 18.76 -0.04
CA TRP A 368 -11.60 18.74 -1.17
C TRP A 368 -11.17 17.32 -1.58
N GLU A 369 -10.83 16.46 -0.61
CA GLU A 369 -10.45 15.08 -0.92
C GLU A 369 -11.62 14.28 -1.53
N PHE A 370 -12.84 14.52 -1.06
CA PHE A 370 -14.05 13.92 -1.64
C PHE A 370 -14.34 14.43 -3.04
N GLU A 371 -14.22 15.73 -3.28
CA GLU A 371 -14.45 16.33 -4.60
C GLU A 371 -13.50 15.74 -5.65
N VAL A 372 -12.20 15.69 -5.36
CA VAL A 372 -11.21 15.17 -6.31
C VAL A 372 -11.42 13.67 -6.58
N ASN A 373 -11.65 12.86 -5.54
CA ASN A 373 -11.95 11.44 -5.73
C ASN A 373 -13.27 11.24 -6.49
N GLY A 374 -14.29 12.06 -6.21
CA GLY A 374 -15.56 12.06 -6.93
C GLY A 374 -15.39 12.37 -8.42
N ILE A 375 -14.57 13.36 -8.77
CA ILE A 375 -14.24 13.70 -10.16
C ILE A 375 -13.50 12.53 -10.83
N VAL A 376 -12.49 11.94 -10.17
CA VAL A 376 -11.74 10.80 -10.70
C VAL A 376 -12.68 9.62 -10.97
N LEU A 377 -13.56 9.30 -10.04
CA LEU A 377 -14.56 8.24 -10.20
C LEU A 377 -15.56 8.55 -11.32
N ALA A 378 -16.03 9.79 -11.43
CA ALA A 378 -16.94 10.19 -12.50
C ALA A 378 -16.29 10.06 -13.89
N VAL A 379 -15.04 10.52 -14.04
CA VAL A 379 -14.26 10.36 -15.29
C VAL A 379 -14.04 8.87 -15.59
N ALA A 380 -13.69 8.08 -14.59
CA ALA A 380 -13.53 6.64 -14.73
C ALA A 380 -14.84 5.97 -15.18
N SER A 381 -15.99 6.34 -14.60
CA SER A 381 -17.30 5.84 -15.01
C SER A 381 -17.62 6.17 -16.46
N VAL A 382 -17.38 7.42 -16.90
CA VAL A 382 -17.56 7.82 -18.29
C VAL A 382 -16.70 6.96 -19.21
N PHE A 383 -15.42 6.78 -18.88
CA PHE A 383 -14.52 5.92 -19.64
C PHE A 383 -15.02 4.47 -19.73
N TYR A 384 -15.51 3.90 -18.63
CA TYR A 384 -16.05 2.54 -18.58
C TYR A 384 -17.25 2.39 -19.53
N PHE A 385 -18.21 3.31 -19.49
CA PHE A 385 -19.40 3.24 -20.33
C PHE A 385 -19.13 3.52 -21.81
N LEU A 386 -18.26 4.48 -22.13
CA LEU A 386 -17.84 4.75 -23.52
C LEU A 386 -17.19 3.50 -24.14
N ARG A 387 -16.32 2.84 -23.37
CA ARG A 387 -15.65 1.63 -23.82
C ARG A 387 -16.58 0.43 -23.92
N ALA A 388 -17.55 0.31 -23.02
CA ALA A 388 -18.59 -0.71 -23.11
C ALA A 388 -19.40 -0.55 -24.42
N LYS A 389 -19.73 0.68 -24.80
CA LYS A 389 -20.44 1.00 -26.04
C LYS A 389 -19.62 0.70 -27.31
N LEU A 390 -18.31 0.98 -27.28
CA LEU A 390 -17.38 0.64 -28.37
C LEU A 390 -17.17 -0.87 -28.56
N ARG A 391 -17.52 -1.70 -27.56
CA ARG A 391 -17.44 -3.17 -27.65
C ARG A 391 -18.73 -3.82 -28.11
N SER A 392 -19.86 -3.14 -27.95
CA SER A 392 -21.17 -3.58 -28.43
C SER A 392 -21.46 -3.18 -29.88
N THR A 393 -20.59 -2.37 -30.46
CA THR A 393 -20.58 -2.00 -31.89
C THR A 393 -19.48 -2.82 -32.55
#